data_AF-A0A4P7UN71-F1
#
_entry.id   AF-A0A4P7UN71-F1
#
_cell.length_a   1.000
_cell.length_b   1.000
_cell.length_c   1.000
_cell.angle_alpha   90.00
_cell.angle_beta   90.00
_cell.angle_gamma   90.00
#
_symmetry.space_group_name_H-M   'P 1'
#
loop_
_entity.id
_entity.type
_entity.pdbx_description
1 polymer ?
#
loop_
_entity_poly.entity_id
_entity_poly.type
_entity_poly.pdbx_seq_one_letter_code
_entity_poly.pdbx_strand_id
1 'polypeptide(L)' 'MEYTVVNPIDINKNLLGILGRKMINGNKLTLAEDLMALSAYASMTSHYYGPGPAEMHVKTLDLPESVKGLMIEYAG' A
#
# COMPACT_ATOMS: atom_id res chain seq x y z
N MET A 1 -33.25 -12.10 -14.59
CA MET A 1 -31.80 -11.89 -14.84
C MET A 1 -31.19 -11.53 -13.51
N GLU A 2 -30.40 -12.42 -12.95
CA GLU A 2 -29.65 -12.18 -11.71
C GLU A 2 -28.51 -11.23 -12.08
N TYR A 3 -28.57 -9.98 -11.64
CA TYR A 3 -27.49 -9.03 -11.86
C TYR A 3 -26.34 -9.41 -10.91
N THR A 4 -25.34 -10.11 -11.42
CA THR A 4 -24.05 -10.24 -10.74
C THR A 4 -23.46 -8.84 -10.62
N VAL A 5 -23.52 -8.26 -9.43
CA VAL A 5 -22.86 -6.99 -9.11
C VAL A 5 -21.35 -7.21 -9.26
N VAL A 6 -20.80 -6.79 -10.40
CA VAL A 6 -19.35 -6.78 -10.61
C VAL A 6 -18.80 -5.61 -9.79
N ASN A 7 -18.29 -5.92 -8.61
CA ASN A 7 -17.55 -4.93 -7.84
C ASN A 7 -16.22 -4.64 -8.55
N PRO A 8 -15.90 -3.38 -8.88
CA PRO A 8 -14.62 -3.05 -9.46
C PRO A 8 -13.50 -3.43 -8.47
N ILE A 9 -12.49 -4.14 -8.97
CA ILE A 9 -11.31 -4.48 -8.17
C ILE A 9 -10.52 -3.20 -7.93
N ASP A 10 -10.44 -2.77 -6.68
CA ASP A 10 -9.50 -1.73 -6.28
C ASP A 10 -8.09 -2.34 -6.27
N ILE A 11 -7.33 -2.05 -7.32
CA ILE A 11 -6.00 -2.62 -7.56
C ILE A 11 -5.04 -2.30 -6.41
N ASN A 12 -5.14 -1.11 -5.82
CA ASN A 12 -4.26 -0.68 -4.72
C ASN A 12 -4.55 -1.49 -3.46
N LYS A 13 -5.83 -1.70 -3.11
CA LYS A 13 -6.22 -2.53 -1.96
C LYS A 13 -5.80 -3.98 -2.13
N ASN A 14 -5.99 -4.54 -3.32
CA ASN A 14 -5.61 -5.92 -3.60
C ASN A 14 -4.09 -6.11 -3.48
N LEU A 15 -3.31 -5.20 -4.08
CA LEU A 15 -1.85 -5.19 -3.98
C LEU A 15 -1.37 -5.08 -2.53
N LEU A 16 -1.89 -4.12 -1.76
CA LEU A 16 -1.55 -3.96 -0.35
C LEU A 16 -1.92 -5.20 0.47
N GLY A 17 -3.03 -5.87 0.18
CA GLY A 17 -3.41 -7.12 0.83
C GLY A 17 -2.49 -8.30 0.48
N ILE A 18 -2.04 -8.42 -0.78
CA ILE A 18 -1.06 -9.44 -1.19
C ILE A 18 0.26 -9.24 -0.44
N LEU A 19 0.76 -8.00 -0.43
CA LEU A 19 2.02 -7.66 0.22
C LEU A 19 1.91 -7.76 1.75
N GLY A 20 0.75 -7.40 2.33
CA GLY A 20 0.46 -7.55 3.76
C GLY A 20 0.43 -9.00 4.19
N ARG A 21 -0.22 -9.90 3.44
CA ARG A 21 -0.17 -11.36 3.68
C ARG A 21 1.25 -11.89 3.63
N LYS A 22 2.06 -11.41 2.70
CA LYS A 22 3.49 -11.77 2.61
C LYS A 22 4.24 -11.36 3.88
N MET A 23 4.02 -10.14 4.38
CA MET A 23 4.59 -9.67 5.64
C MET A 23 4.13 -10.48 6.86
N ILE A 24 2.82 -10.78 6.97
CA ILE A 24 2.25 -11.59 8.07
C ILE A 24 2.87 -12.99 8.10
N ASN A 25 3.13 -13.57 6.92
CA ASN A 25 3.80 -14.87 6.79
C ASN A 25 5.30 -14.83 7.12
N GLY A 26 5.82 -13.69 7.62
CA GLY A 26 7.21 -13.52 8.02
C GLY A 26 8.18 -13.28 6.87
N ASN A 27 7.69 -13.12 5.64
CA ASN A 27 8.54 -12.83 4.49
C ASN A 27 8.91 -11.36 4.46
N LYS A 28 10.20 -11.07 4.29
CA LYS A 28 10.65 -9.72 3.97
C LYS A 28 10.21 -9.34 2.56
N LEU A 29 9.75 -8.10 2.41
CA LEU A 29 9.49 -7.51 1.12
C LEU A 29 10.81 -7.17 0.44
N THR A 30 10.81 -7.29 -0.88
CA THR A 30 11.88 -6.80 -1.73
C THR A 30 11.74 -5.29 -1.91
N LEU A 31 12.82 -4.63 -2.32
CA LEU A 31 12.81 -3.20 -2.64
C LEU A 31 11.67 -2.82 -3.62
N ALA A 32 11.43 -3.65 -4.64
CA ALA A 32 10.35 -3.41 -5.60
C ALA A 32 8.96 -3.48 -4.93
N GLU A 33 8.78 -4.41 -4.00
CA GLU A 33 7.54 -4.57 -3.24
C GLU A 33 7.30 -3.42 -2.25
N ASP A 34 8.37 -2.91 -1.62
CA ASP A 34 8.28 -1.71 -0.79
C ASP A 34 7.88 -0.49 -1.62
N LEU A 35 8.48 -0.30 -2.80
CA LEU A 35 8.12 0.79 -3.72
C LEU A 35 6.67 0.66 -4.22
N MET A 36 6.21 -0.57 -4.48
CA MET A 36 4.82 -0.85 -4.86
C MET A 36 3.85 -0.52 -3.72
N ALA A 37 4.16 -0.92 -2.49
CA ALA A 37 3.35 -0.58 -1.31
C ALA A 37 3.29 0.93 -1.06
N LEU A 38 4.42 1.64 -1.18
CA LEU A 38 4.48 3.09 -1.07
C LEU A 38 3.64 3.79 -2.14
N SER A 39 3.72 3.32 -3.40
CA SER A 39 2.99 3.91 -4.52
C SER A 39 1.48 3.68 -4.39
N ALA A 40 1.06 2.48 -3.98
CA ALA A 40 -0.33 2.16 -3.71
C ALA A 40 -0.88 3.02 -2.56
N TYR A 41 -0.13 3.14 -1.46
CA TYR A 41 -0.49 4.00 -0.34
C TYR A 41 -0.60 5.48 -0.75
N ALA A 42 0.37 6.00 -1.50
CA ALA A 42 0.36 7.37 -1.98
C ALA A 42 -0.83 7.64 -2.92
N SER A 43 -1.17 6.69 -3.80
CA SER A 43 -2.35 6.80 -4.66
C SER A 43 -3.64 6.93 -3.82
N MET A 44 -3.79 6.08 -2.82
CA MET A 44 -4.97 6.07 -1.94
C MET A 44 -5.04 7.28 -1.00
N THR A 45 -3.90 7.83 -0.61
CA THR A 45 -3.83 8.95 0.35
C THR A 45 -3.54 10.30 -0.29
N SER A 46 -3.36 10.35 -1.61
CA SER A 46 -3.04 11.55 -2.39
C SER A 46 -3.98 12.72 -2.13
N HIS A 47 -5.24 12.44 -1.77
CA HIS A 47 -6.26 13.44 -1.50
C HIS A 47 -6.11 14.09 -0.11
N TYR A 48 -5.32 13.49 0.78
CA TYR A 48 -5.12 13.94 2.16
C TYR A 48 -3.81 14.72 2.37
N TYR A 49 -2.91 14.74 1.38
CA TYR A 49 -1.59 15.36 1.50
C TYR A 49 -1.40 16.47 0.46
N GLY A 50 -0.90 17.62 0.92
CA GLY A 50 -0.55 18.77 0.08
C GLY A 50 0.81 18.62 -0.62
N PRO A 51 1.32 19.66 -1.30
CA PRO A 51 2.63 19.61 -1.96
C PRO A 51 3.69 19.16 -0.95
N GLY A 52 4.54 18.21 -1.38
CA GLY A 52 5.57 17.60 -0.53
C GLY A 52 6.54 18.63 0.06
N PRO A 53 7.32 18.23 1.07
CA PRO A 53 8.25 19.14 1.73
C PRO A 53 9.25 19.75 0.73
N ALA A 54 9.58 21.02 0.94
CA ALA A 54 10.49 21.78 0.08
C ALA A 54 11.93 21.20 0.07
N GLU A 55 12.28 20.41 1.08
CA GLU A 55 13.59 19.78 1.23
C GLU A 55 13.49 18.26 1.21
N MET A 56 14.34 17.63 0.39
CA MET A 56 14.47 16.18 0.31
C MET A 56 15.35 15.69 1.47
N HIS A 57 14.77 14.95 2.41
CA HIS A 57 15.52 14.30 3.47
C HIS A 57 15.91 12.88 3.05
N VAL A 58 17.22 12.58 3.08
CA VAL A 58 17.71 11.21 2.88
C VAL A 58 17.30 10.38 4.09
N LYS A 59 16.47 9.36 3.87
CA LYS A 59 16.10 8.35 4.85
C LYS A 59 16.40 6.97 4.28
N THR A 60 16.70 6.01 5.15
CA THR A 60 16.63 4.59 4.77
C THR A 60 15.23 4.29 4.27
N LEU A 61 15.15 3.52 3.19
CA LEU A 61 13.88 3.17 2.57
C LEU A 61 13.18 2.10 3.42
N ASP A 62 12.65 2.52 4.56
CA ASP A 62 11.77 1.72 5.39
C ASP A 62 10.32 2.10 5.12
N LEU A 63 9.45 1.11 5.03
CA LEU A 63 8.01 1.36 4.93
C LEU A 63 7.54 2.14 6.17
N PRO A 64 6.87 3.29 6.00
CA PRO A 64 6.25 4.00 7.11
C PRO A 64 5.24 3.10 7.84
N GLU A 65 5.10 3.27 9.15
CA GLU A 65 4.18 2.48 9.97
C GLU A 65 2.73 2.60 9.50
N SER A 66 2.34 3.74 8.94
CA SER A 66 1.01 3.94 8.33
C SER A 66 0.77 3.02 7.13
N VAL A 67 1.81 2.76 6.32
CA VAL A 67 1.74 1.85 5.17
C VAL A 67 1.65 0.41 5.65
N LYS A 68 2.48 0.02 6.63
CA LYS A 68 2.43 -1.31 7.23
C LYS A 68 1.07 -1.62 7.86
N GLY A 69 0.49 -0.65 8.59
CA GLY A 69 -0.85 -0.76 9.15
C GLY A 69 -1.92 -1.02 8.09
N LEU A 70 -1.89 -0.25 7.00
CA LEU A 70 -2.83 -0.40 5.89
C LEU A 70 -2.68 -1.74 5.16
N MET A 71 -1.45 -2.23 5.02
CA MET A 71 -1.17 -3.55 4.43
C MET A 71 -1.73 -4.68 5.29
N ILE A 72 -1.61 -4.58 6.62
CA ILE A 72 -2.20 -5.55 7.55
C ILE A 72 -3.73 -5.48 7.48
N GLU A 73 -4.32 -4.29 7.41
CA GLU A 73 -5.76 -4.08 7.29
C GLU A 73 -6.34 -4.79 6.05
N TYR A 74 -5.68 -4.67 4.90
CA TYR A 74 -6.12 -5.33 3.65
C TYR A 74 -5.67 -6.80 3.51
N ALA A 75 -4.85 -7.29 4.44
CA ALA A 75 -4.46 -8.69 4.46
C ALA A 75 -5.51 -9.59 5.12
N GLY A 76 -6.37 -9.00 5.97
CA GLY A 76 -7.45 -9.65 6.71
C GLY A 76 -8.73 -9.88 5.91
#